data_AF-A0A1G2CSN0-F1
#
_entry.id   AF-A0A1G2CSN0-F1
#
_cell.length_a   1.000
_cell.length_b   1.000
_cell.length_c   1.000
_cell.angle_alpha   90.00
_cell.angle_beta   90.00
_cell.angle_gamma   90.00
#
_symmetry.space_group_name_H-M   'P 1'
#
loop_
_entity.id
_entity.type
_entity.pdbx_description
1 polymer ?
#
loop_
_entity_poly.entity_id
_entity_poly.type
_entity_poly.pdbx_seq_one_letter_code
_entity_poly.pdbx_strand_id
1 'polypeptide(L)'
;MLYVRIFSDLFLIFSVFFLPFWIPLIIGIFFLFRFKYFYEYVFIMFCFDLIYGGGVINMLGVPFAITIMALIIYFVVDGLRERLILYAE
;
A
#
# COMPACT_ATOMS: atom_id res chain seq x y z
N MET A 1 -10.47 -9.84 -14.46
CA MET A 1 -9.60 -9.46 -13.31
C MET A 1 -8.60 -8.37 -13.66
N LEU A 2 -7.94 -8.40 -14.83
CA LEU A 2 -6.88 -7.45 -15.19
C LEU A 2 -7.36 -5.98 -15.26
N TYR A 3 -8.54 -5.72 -15.83
CA TYR A 3 -9.12 -4.36 -15.86
C TYR A 3 -9.37 -3.77 -14.46
N VAL A 4 -9.79 -4.59 -13.49
CA VAL A 4 -10.03 -4.15 -12.11
C VAL A 4 -8.71 -3.81 -11.42
N ARG A 5 -7.63 -4.57 -11.70
CA ARG A 5 -6.29 -4.26 -11.21
C ARG A 5 -5.80 -2.91 -11.71
N ILE A 6 -5.84 -2.70 -13.04
CA ILE A 6 -5.43 -1.42 -13.64
C ILE A 6 -6.21 -0.26 -13.04
N PHE A 7 -7.52 -0.40 -12.85
CA PHE A 7 -8.33 0.66 -12.26
C PHE A 7 -7.98 0.91 -10.78
N SER A 8 -7.74 -0.15 -10.01
CA SER A 8 -7.27 -0.05 -8.62
C SER A 8 -5.89 0.63 -8.54
N ASP A 9 -4.97 0.33 -9.45
CA ASP A 9 -3.64 0.95 -9.50
C ASP A 9 -3.75 2.43 -9.83
N LEU A 10 -4.54 2.80 -10.85
CA LEU A 10 -4.80 4.19 -11.21
C LEU A 10 -5.44 4.96 -10.04
N PHE A 11 -6.40 4.32 -9.35
CA PHE A 11 -7.05 4.92 -8.18
C PHE A 11 -6.05 5.13 -7.03
N LEU A 12 -5.16 4.17 -6.78
CA LEU A 12 -4.17 4.27 -5.72
C LEU A 12 -3.12 5.35 -6.04
N ILE A 13 -2.66 5.42 -7.29
CA ILE A 13 -1.79 6.51 -7.77
C ILE A 13 -2.49 7.86 -7.58
N PHE A 14 -3.74 7.99 -8.01
CA PHE A 14 -4.51 9.22 -7.82
C PHE A 14 -4.60 9.60 -6.33
N SER A 15 -4.88 8.64 -5.46
CA SER A 15 -4.93 8.89 -4.01
C SER A 15 -3.61 9.37 -3.43
N VAL A 16 -2.47 8.92 -3.96
CA VAL A 16 -1.14 9.38 -3.52
C VAL A 16 -0.89 10.86 -3.85
N PHE A 17 -1.34 11.33 -5.01
CA PHE A 17 -1.10 12.71 -5.45
C PHE A 17 -2.06 13.73 -4.84
N PHE A 18 -3.31 13.34 -4.57
CA PHE A 18 -4.37 14.27 -4.19
C PHE A 18 -4.84 14.14 -2.75
N LEU A 19 -4.55 13.03 -2.07
CA LEU A 19 -5.09 12.76 -0.73
C LEU A 19 -3.98 12.71 0.34
N PRO A 20 -4.33 12.95 1.62
CA PRO A 20 -3.40 12.81 2.73
C PRO A 20 -2.88 11.38 2.84
N PHE A 21 -1.62 11.22 3.29
CA PHE A 21 -0.89 9.94 3.31
C PHE A 21 -1.62 8.74 3.96
N TRP A 22 -2.52 8.98 4.92
CA TRP A 22 -3.30 7.92 5.57
C TRP A 22 -4.32 7.27 4.61
N ILE A 23 -4.87 8.03 3.68
CA ILE A 23 -5.90 7.56 2.74
C ILE A 23 -5.35 6.51 1.75
N PRO A 24 -4.27 6.77 0.98
CA PRO A 24 -3.69 5.76 0.09
C PRO A 24 -3.23 4.52 0.87
N LEU A 25 -2.84 4.68 2.14
CA LEU A 25 -2.41 3.59 3.02
C LEU A 25 -3.59 2.64 3.34
N ILE A 26 -4.74 3.19 3.74
CA ILE A 26 -5.96 2.40 4.00
C ILE A 26 -6.49 1.75 2.72
N ILE A 27 -6.51 2.49 1.61
CA ILE A 27 -6.95 1.94 0.31
C ILE A 27 -6.05 0.76 -0.11
N GLY A 28 -4.75 0.91 0.07
CA GLY A 28 -3.78 -0.15 -0.22
C GLY A 28 -3.97 -1.40 0.63
N ILE A 29 -4.24 -1.26 1.93
CA ILE A 29 -4.61 -2.38 2.81
C ILE A 29 -5.82 -3.13 2.24
N PHE A 30 -6.86 -2.40 1.84
CA PHE A 30 -8.07 -3.01 1.28
C PHE A 30 -7.76 -3.80 -0.02
N PHE A 31 -6.90 -3.25 -0.89
CA PHE A 31 -6.48 -3.94 -2.11
C PHE A 31 -5.58 -5.16 -1.85
N LEU A 32 -4.77 -5.16 -0.79
CA LEU A 32 -4.00 -6.34 -0.38
C LEU A 32 -4.90 -7.51 0.01
N PHE A 33 -6.03 -7.26 0.68
CA PHE A 33 -7.01 -8.32 0.93
C PHE A 33 -7.71 -8.80 -0.34
N ARG A 34 -7.92 -7.90 -1.31
CA ARG A 34 -8.65 -8.19 -2.55
C ARG A 34 -7.81 -8.94 -3.60
N PHE A 35 -6.52 -8.66 -3.67
CA PHE A 35 -5.62 -9.17 -4.70
C PHE A 35 -4.51 -10.03 -4.07
N LYS A 36 -4.38 -11.28 -4.54
CA LYS A 36 -3.44 -12.27 -4.01
C LYS A 36 -1.97 -11.81 -3.97
N TYR A 37 -1.52 -11.02 -4.95
CA TYR A 37 -0.13 -10.59 -5.11
C TYR A 37 -0.08 -9.11 -5.51
N PHE A 38 -0.36 -8.20 -4.58
CA PHE A 38 -0.44 -6.76 -4.85
C PHE A 38 0.85 -6.02 -4.48
N TYR A 39 1.94 -6.34 -5.18
CA TYR A 39 3.24 -5.69 -4.98
C TYR A 39 3.23 -4.21 -5.40
N GLU A 40 2.28 -3.84 -6.26
CA GLU A 40 2.04 -2.47 -6.73
C GLU A 40 1.83 -1.51 -5.55
N TYR A 41 1.20 -1.95 -4.45
CA TYR A 41 1.05 -1.16 -3.22
C TYR A 41 2.39 -0.74 -2.63
N VAL A 42 3.31 -1.69 -2.42
CA VAL A 42 4.62 -1.41 -1.82
C VAL A 42 5.44 -0.49 -2.74
N PHE A 43 5.38 -0.73 -4.05
CA PHE A 43 6.03 0.12 -5.04
C PHE A 43 5.50 1.56 -5.02
N ILE A 44 4.18 1.74 -4.93
CA ILE A 44 3.59 3.09 -4.89
C ILE A 44 3.90 3.80 -3.57
N MET A 45 3.93 3.09 -2.44
CA MET A 45 4.33 3.65 -1.14
C MET A 45 5.81 4.04 -1.11
N PHE A 46 6.66 3.29 -1.81
CA PHE A 46 8.05 3.67 -2.05
C PHE A 46 8.16 4.95 -2.87
N CYS A 47 7.40 5.06 -3.96
CA CYS A 47 7.32 6.30 -4.73
C CYS A 47 6.77 7.47 -3.88
N PHE A 48 5.81 7.22 -2.99
CA PHE A 48 5.30 8.22 -2.07
C PHE A 48 6.41 8.79 -1.19
N ASP A 49 7.23 7.94 -0.56
CA ASP A 49 8.37 8.39 0.25
C ASP A 49 9.43 9.11 -0.59
N LEU A 50 9.65 8.73 -1.85
CA LEU A 50 10.57 9.47 -2.72
C LEU A 50 10.06 10.88 -3.06
N ILE A 51 8.75 11.03 -3.25
CA ILE A 51 8.12 12.31 -3.62
C ILE A 51 7.96 13.21 -2.38
N TYR A 52 7.54 12.65 -1.25
CA TYR A 52 7.12 13.40 -0.07
C TYR A 52 8.02 13.23 1.16
N GLY A 53 8.88 12.21 1.19
CA GLY A 53 9.73 11.87 2.33
C GLY A 53 11.04 12.66 2.45
N GLY A 54 11.26 13.68 1.61
CA GLY A 54 12.45 14.55 1.69
C GLY A 54 12.30 15.81 2.54
N GLY A 55 11.10 16.09 3.11
CA GLY A 55 10.78 17.35 3.79
C GLY A 55 10.52 17.26 5.30
N VAL A 56 10.00 18.35 5.90
CA VAL A 56 9.61 18.51 7.32
C VAL A 56 8.71 17.38 7.87
N ILE A 57 8.16 16.56 6.98
CA ILE A 57 7.27 15.42 7.24
C ILE A 57 8.06 14.10 7.24
N ASN A 58 9.32 14.10 7.67
CA ASN A 58 9.97 12.85 8.07
C ASN A 58 9.19 12.30 9.25
N MET A 59 8.42 11.24 9.01
CA MET A 59 7.67 10.54 10.05
C MET A 59 8.70 10.09 11.11
N LEU A 60 8.76 10.82 12.23
CA LEU A 60 9.72 10.60 13.32
C LEU A 60 11.21 10.70 12.94
N GLY A 61 11.57 11.37 11.83
CA GLY A 61 12.97 11.46 11.38
C GLY A 61 13.50 10.20 10.69
N VAL A 62 12.64 9.21 10.42
CA VAL A 62 13.02 7.96 9.76
C VAL A 62 12.80 8.09 8.25
N PRO A 63 13.84 7.91 7.42
CA PRO A 63 13.67 7.88 5.97
C PRO A 63 12.89 6.63 5.57
N PHE A 64 12.06 6.74 4.52
CA PHE A 64 11.24 5.64 4.00
C PHE A 64 10.27 5.01 5.02
N ALA A 65 9.81 5.79 6.00
CA ALA A 65 8.94 5.28 7.07
C ALA A 65 7.64 4.67 6.52
N ILE A 66 7.03 5.28 5.50
CA ILE A 66 5.77 4.80 4.93
C ILE A 66 5.99 3.51 4.13
N THR A 67 7.12 3.38 3.43
CA THR A 67 7.53 2.17 2.73
C THR A 67 7.73 1.02 3.71
N ILE A 68 8.42 1.28 4.83
CA ILE A 68 8.63 0.28 5.89
C ILE A 68 7.28 -0.15 6.47
N MET A 69 6.39 0.81 6.74
CA MET A 69 5.05 0.53 7.24
C MET A 69 4.24 -0.30 6.23
N ALA A 70 4.30 0.03 4.95
CA ALA A 70 3.65 -0.70 3.87
C ALA A 70 4.19 -2.13 3.74
N LEU A 71 5.50 -2.35 3.90
CA LEU A 71 6.11 -3.68 3.93
C LEU A 71 5.60 -4.50 5.12
N ILE A 72 5.60 -3.92 6.33
CA ILE A 72 5.08 -4.60 7.53
C ILE A 72 3.63 -5.01 7.30
N ILE A 73 2.80 -4.09 6.80
CA ILE A 73 1.40 -4.35 6.48
C ILE A 73 1.26 -5.47 5.44
N TYR A 74 2.05 -5.43 4.37
CA TYR A 74 2.04 -6.45 3.34
C TYR A 74 2.27 -7.84 3.94
N PHE A 75 3.34 -8.00 4.73
CA PHE A 75 3.66 -9.29 5.37
C PHE A 75 2.61 -9.70 6.41
N VAL A 76 2.07 -8.76 7.17
CA VAL A 76 0.98 -9.03 8.13
C VAL A 76 -0.26 -9.53 7.40
N VAL A 77 -0.69 -8.85 6.33
CA VAL A 77 -1.87 -9.25 5.57
C VAL A 77 -1.66 -10.60 4.89
N ASP A 78 -0.48 -10.83 4.31
CA ASP A 78 -0.14 -12.11 3.66
C ASP A 78 -0.12 -13.27 4.68
N GLY A 79 0.52 -13.07 5.85
CA GLY A 79 0.53 -14.06 6.92
C GLY A 79 -0.85 -14.28 7.57
N LEU A 80 -1.66 -13.22 7.71
CA LEU A 80 -3.05 -13.34 8.17
C LEU A 80 -3.89 -14.13 7.17
N ARG A 81 -3.63 -13.95 5.88
CA ARG A 81 -4.34 -14.64 4.82
C ARG A 81 -4.08 -16.14 4.80
N GLU A 82 -2.86 -16.59 5.08
CA GLU A 82 -2.58 -18.03 5.23
C GLU A 82 -3.36 -18.66 6.40
N ARG A 83 -3.69 -17.87 7.43
CA ARG A 83 -4.41 -18.34 8.62
C ARG A 83 -5.92 -18.15 8.56
N LEU A 84 -6.39 -17.16 7.81
CA LEU A 84 -7.81 -16.93 7.57
C LEU A 84 -8.28 -17.92 6.50
N ILE A 85 -9.16 -18.84 6.91
CA ILE A 85 -9.93 -19.82 6.10
C ILE A 85 -10.78 -19.15 4.98
N LEU A 86 -10.60 -17.86 4.71
CA LEU A 86 -11.28 -17.12 3.64
C LEU A 86 -10.69 -17.34 2.24
N TYR A 87 -9.70 -18.23 2.09
CA TYR A 87 -9.10 -18.61 0.81
C TYR A 87 -9.18 -20.12 0.53
N ALA A 88 -10.27 -20.76 0.99
CA ALA A 88 -10.59 -22.16 0.68
C ALA A 88 -11.34 -22.36 -0.66
N GLU A 89 -11.31 -21.37 -1.57
CA GLU A 89 -11.85 -21.46 -2.94
C GLU A 89 -10.81 -21.11 -3.99
#